data_AF-A0A9J6GGX7-F1
#
_entry.id   AF-A0A9J6GGX7-F1
#
_cell.length_a   1.000
_cell.length_b   1.000
_cell.length_c   1.000
_cell.angle_alpha   90.00
_cell.angle_beta   90.00
_cell.angle_gamma   90.00
#
_symmetry.space_group_name_H-M   'P 1'
#
loop_
_entity.id
_entity.type
_entity.pdbx_description
1 polymer ?
#
loop_
_entity_poly.entity_id
_entity_poly.type
_entity_poly.pdbx_seq_one_letter_code
_entity_poly.pdbx_strand_id
1 'polypeptide(L)'
;MTLLYKLPKAAVDGFVTVRPRTQGSYSSNAVKTAELRLAAHIVVHGSFLTEDNLTPALDHCFQDSRVASRIALGRPMCAAVVTKVLRPTFKDILLRDMRDSPYCLIVDDRTDV
;
A
#
# COMPACT_ATOMS: atom_id res chain seq x y z
N MET A 1 -25.01 -29.52 16.27
CA MET A 1 -23.71 -29.99 15.73
C MET A 1 -23.63 -29.59 14.27
N THR A 2 -22.81 -28.60 13.93
CA THR A 2 -22.38 -28.34 12.55
C THR A 2 -20.93 -27.88 12.63
N LEU A 3 -20.04 -28.69 12.06
CA LEU A 3 -18.59 -28.60 12.18
C LEU A 3 -18.05 -27.37 11.44
N LEU A 4 -17.42 -26.47 12.19
CA LEU A 4 -16.56 -25.41 11.66
C LEU A 4 -15.27 -26.03 11.14
N TYR A 5 -15.17 -26.26 9.83
CA TYR A 5 -13.88 -26.52 9.19
C TYR A 5 -13.12 -25.19 9.04
N LYS A 6 -12.48 -24.75 10.14
CA LYS A 6 -11.43 -23.72 10.05
C LYS A 6 -10.22 -24.36 9.35
N LEU A 7 -10.00 -23.99 8.10
CA LEU A 7 -8.75 -24.28 7.39
C LEU A 7 -7.56 -23.68 8.17
N PRO A 8 -6.47 -24.44 8.39
CA PRO A 8 -5.31 -23.95 9.12
C PRO A 8 -4.59 -22.85 8.33
N LYS A 9 -4.45 -21.68 8.95
CA LYS A 9 -3.83 -20.45 8.43
C LYS A 9 -2.29 -20.51 8.37
N ALA A 10 -1.69 -21.67 8.11
CA ALA A 10 -0.27 -21.91 8.40
C ALA A 10 0.51 -22.65 7.30
N ALA A 11 0.23 -22.41 6.01
CA ALA A 11 0.92 -23.13 4.93
C ALA A 11 1.32 -22.28 3.70
N VAL A 12 1.55 -20.96 3.84
CA VAL A 12 2.03 -20.14 2.71
C VAL A 12 3.23 -19.21 3.01
N ASP A 13 3.81 -19.25 4.21
CA ASP A 13 4.90 -18.35 4.59
C ASP A 13 6.32 -18.87 4.24
N GLY A 14 6.43 -19.93 3.43
CA GLY A 14 7.66 -20.73 3.28
C GLY A 14 8.60 -20.42 2.11
N PHE A 15 8.34 -19.46 1.22
CA PHE A 15 9.21 -19.22 0.05
C PHE A 15 9.83 -17.82 -0.02
N VAL A 16 9.32 -16.86 0.74
CA VAL A 16 9.90 -15.51 0.82
C VAL A 16 10.15 -15.23 2.30
N THR A 17 11.42 -15.32 2.72
CA THR A 17 11.83 -14.79 4.02
C THR A 17 11.71 -13.27 3.97
N VAL A 18 10.51 -12.75 4.21
CA VAL A 18 10.32 -11.32 4.47
C VAL A 18 11.06 -11.03 5.76
N ARG A 19 12.29 -10.53 5.67
CA ARG A 19 13.00 -10.03 6.85
C ARG A 19 12.19 -8.84 7.37
N PRO A 20 11.56 -8.91 8.55
CA PRO A 20 10.95 -7.74 9.12
C PRO A 20 12.08 -6.73 9.33
N ARG A 21 11.96 -5.56 8.70
CA ARG A 21 12.89 -4.47 8.91
C ARG A 21 12.92 -4.19 10.41
N THR A 22 14.07 -4.42 11.05
CA THR A 22 14.30 -4.06 12.44
C THR A 22 13.95 -2.59 12.56
N GLN A 23 12.88 -2.29 13.32
CA GLN A 23 12.37 -0.93 13.47
C GLN A 23 13.40 -0.12 14.26
N GLY A 24 14.36 0.47 13.55
CA GLY A 24 15.22 1.49 14.12
C GLY A 24 14.38 2.71 14.51
N SER A 25 14.29 2.94 15.82
CA SER A 25 14.21 4.25 16.49
C SER A 25 13.40 5.34 15.76
N TYR A 26 12.15 5.55 16.19
CA TYR A 26 11.32 6.74 15.94
C TYR A 26 11.21 7.20 14.46
N SER A 27 10.44 6.48 13.66
CA SER A 27 9.86 7.07 12.44
C SER A 27 8.85 8.15 12.87
N SER A 28 9.18 9.42 12.63
CA SER A 28 8.29 10.54 12.96
C SER A 28 6.98 10.36 12.19
N ASN A 29 5.85 10.75 12.78
CA ASN A 29 4.56 10.67 12.10
C ASN A 29 4.59 11.38 10.73
N ALA A 30 5.42 12.42 10.58
CA ALA A 30 5.61 13.11 9.31
C ALA A 30 6.21 12.22 8.21
N VAL A 31 7.16 11.34 8.51
CA VAL A 31 7.73 10.38 7.53
C VAL A 31 6.67 9.38 7.09
N LYS A 32 5.93 8.80 8.04
CA LYS A 32 4.83 7.87 7.73
C LYS A 32 3.75 8.53 6.88
N THR A 33 3.38 9.76 7.20
CA THR A 33 2.41 10.52 6.41
C THR A 33 2.92 10.82 5.00
N ALA A 34 4.21 11.17 4.86
CA ALA A 34 4.82 11.39 3.56
C ALA A 34 4.84 10.11 2.71
N GLU A 35 5.28 8.99 3.29
CA GLU A 35 5.27 7.66 2.66
C GLU A 35 3.86 7.23 2.23
N LEU A 36 2.85 7.45 3.09
CA LEU A 36 1.46 7.14 2.76
C LEU A 36 0.93 7.99 1.59
N ARG A 37 1.26 9.29 1.56
CA ARG A 37 0.88 10.20 0.48
C ARG A 37 1.56 9.84 -0.84
N LEU A 38 2.84 9.52 -0.80
CA LEU A 38 3.60 9.09 -1.98
C LEU A 38 3.04 7.76 -2.53
N ALA A 39 2.78 6.79 -1.65
CA ALA A 39 2.16 5.53 -2.07
C ALA A 39 0.79 5.76 -2.72
N ALA A 40 -0.05 6.63 -2.15
CA ALA A 40 -1.34 6.97 -2.76
C ALA A 40 -1.18 7.64 -4.14
N HIS A 41 -0.22 8.55 -4.28
CA HIS A 41 0.07 9.20 -5.55
C HIS A 41 0.52 8.19 -6.63
N ILE A 42 1.43 7.29 -6.28
CA ILE A 42 1.92 6.24 -7.20
C ILE A 42 0.79 5.34 -7.69
N VAL A 43 -0.11 4.92 -6.78
CA VAL A 43 -1.28 4.09 -7.13
C VAL A 43 -2.17 4.77 -8.15
N VAL A 44 -2.49 6.05 -7.93
CA VAL A 44 -3.38 6.82 -8.81
C VAL A 44 -2.81 6.93 -10.22
N HIS A 45 -1.50 7.03 -10.35
CA HIS A 45 -0.82 7.17 -11.64
C HIS A 45 -0.24 5.85 -12.19
N GLY A 46 -0.50 4.70 -11.54
CA GLY A 46 -0.02 3.39 -11.99
C GLY A 46 1.51 3.26 -12.09
N SER A 47 2.27 4.14 -11.44
CA SER A 47 3.71 4.31 -11.69
C SER A 47 4.58 3.51 -10.70
N PHE A 48 4.24 2.25 -10.45
CA PHE A 48 4.94 1.43 -9.45
C PHE A 48 6.41 1.19 -9.78
N LEU A 49 6.79 1.21 -11.05
CA LEU A 49 8.18 0.94 -11.46
C LEU A 49 9.12 2.11 -11.15
N THR A 50 8.60 3.34 -11.03
CA THR A 50 9.44 4.52 -10.80
C THR A 50 9.86 4.67 -9.34
N GLU A 51 9.22 3.94 -8.44
CA GLU A 51 9.38 4.12 -7.00
C GLU A 51 10.77 3.80 -6.46
N ASP A 52 11.42 2.76 -6.99
CA ASP A 52 12.77 2.37 -6.56
C ASP A 52 13.80 3.50 -6.77
N ASN A 53 13.56 4.35 -7.78
CA ASN A 53 14.42 5.49 -8.11
C ASN A 53 13.88 6.82 -7.55
N LEU A 54 12.59 6.88 -7.20
CA LEU A 54 11.95 8.09 -6.69
C LEU A 54 12.47 8.46 -5.30
N THR A 55 12.61 7.49 -4.40
CA THR A 55 13.09 7.75 -3.04
C THR A 55 14.53 8.31 -3.02
N PRO A 56 15.50 7.74 -3.75
CA PRO A 56 16.82 8.35 -3.92
C PRO A 56 16.76 9.76 -4.52
N ALA A 57 15.88 10.00 -5.50
CA ALA A 57 15.72 11.31 -6.12
C ALA A 57 15.18 12.35 -5.12
N LEU A 58 14.24 11.97 -4.24
CA LEU A 58 13.71 12.85 -3.20
C LEU A 58 14.80 13.23 -2.18
N ASP A 59 15.65 12.30 -1.78
CA ASP A 59 16.77 12.59 -0.87
C ASP A 59 17.78 13.55 -1.53
N HIS A 60 18.11 13.31 -2.81
CA HIS A 60 19.04 14.17 -3.55
C HIS A 60 18.51 15.59 -3.79
N CYS A 61 17.22 15.73 -4.09
CA CYS A 61 16.58 17.02 -4.35
C CYS A 61 16.29 17.83 -3.08
N PHE A 62 16.09 17.17 -1.94
CA PHE A 62 15.63 17.79 -0.69
C PHE A 62 16.56 17.47 0.49
N GLN A 63 17.85 17.82 0.34
CA GLN A 63 18.91 17.53 1.32
C GLN A 63 18.69 18.22 2.68
N ASP A 64 17.96 19.33 2.71
CA ASP A 64 17.60 20.08 3.90
C ASP A 64 16.45 19.42 4.69
N SER A 65 15.68 18.56 4.03
CA SER A 65 14.51 17.90 4.62
C SER A 65 14.90 16.64 5.38
N ARG A 66 14.77 16.71 6.71
CA ARG A 66 14.86 15.54 7.60
C ARG A 66 13.80 14.47 7.32
N VAL A 67 12.71 14.85 6.63
CA VAL A 67 11.65 13.90 6.25
C VAL A 67 12.07 13.18 4.98
N ALA A 68 12.49 13.90 3.93
CA ALA A 68 12.87 13.32 2.65
C ALA A 68 14.02 12.31 2.80
N SER A 69 15.06 12.68 3.55
CA SER A 69 16.20 11.82 3.88
C SER A 69 15.87 10.55 4.68
N ARG A 70 14.66 10.46 5.25
CA ARG A 70 14.21 9.32 6.04
C ARG A 70 13.10 8.51 5.37
N ILE A 71 12.57 8.98 4.24
CA ILE A 71 11.63 8.21 3.43
C ILE A 71 12.37 6.99 2.93
N ALA A 72 11.81 5.82 3.16
CA ALA A 72 12.41 4.56 2.70
C ALA A 72 11.37 3.74 1.95
N LEU A 73 10.64 4.43 1.06
CA LEU A 73 9.57 3.86 0.26
C LEU A 73 10.16 3.23 -1.01
N GLY A 74 10.18 1.90 -1.06
CA GLY A 74 10.49 1.14 -2.27
C GLY A 74 9.28 0.32 -2.72
N ARG A 75 9.37 -0.27 -3.91
CA ARG A 75 8.29 -1.11 -4.49
C ARG A 75 7.61 -2.09 -3.53
N PRO A 76 8.33 -2.95 -2.78
CA PRO A 76 7.67 -3.91 -1.89
C PRO A 76 6.96 -3.22 -0.72
N MET A 77 7.51 -2.11 -0.22
CA MET A 77 6.92 -1.37 0.89
C MET A 77 5.66 -0.64 0.44
N CYS A 78 5.68 0.01 -0.72
CA CYS A 78 4.49 0.63 -1.28
C CYS A 78 3.41 -0.38 -1.59
N ALA A 79 3.74 -1.49 -2.26
CA ALA A 79 2.78 -2.56 -2.48
C ALA A 79 2.16 -3.05 -1.16
N ALA A 80 2.95 -3.15 -0.09
CA ALA A 80 2.46 -3.48 1.24
C ALA A 80 1.56 -2.39 1.84
N VAL A 81 1.94 -1.11 1.76
CA VAL A 81 1.14 0.04 2.24
C VAL A 81 -0.20 0.10 1.51
N VAL A 82 -0.17 -0.02 0.18
CA VAL A 82 -1.36 -0.03 -0.67
C VAL A 82 -2.26 -1.20 -0.30
N THR A 83 -1.72 -2.41 -0.22
CA THR A 83 -2.50 -3.64 0.00
C THR A 83 -3.05 -3.76 1.42
N LYS A 84 -2.27 -3.35 2.42
CA LYS A 84 -2.59 -3.53 3.85
C LYS A 84 -3.25 -2.33 4.49
N VAL A 85 -3.04 -1.11 3.96
CA VAL A 85 -3.56 0.13 4.53
C VAL A 85 -4.57 0.77 3.59
N LEU A 86 -4.16 1.24 2.41
CA LEU A 86 -5.05 2.01 1.53
C LEU A 86 -6.25 1.19 1.06
N ARG A 87 -6.03 -0.04 0.61
CA ARG A 87 -7.07 -0.93 0.09
C ARG A 87 -8.23 -1.17 1.08
N PRO A 88 -8.01 -1.65 2.32
CA PRO A 88 -9.12 -1.83 3.26
C PRO A 88 -9.78 -0.50 3.62
N THR A 89 -9.01 0.58 3.78
CA THR A 89 -9.59 1.91 4.09
C THR A 89 -10.52 2.41 2.99
N PHE A 90 -10.08 2.39 1.73
CA PHE A 90 -10.91 2.81 0.61
C PHE A 90 -12.12 1.89 0.39
N LYS A 91 -11.95 0.58 0.62
CA LYS A 91 -13.07 -0.36 0.58
C LYS A 91 -14.13 0.00 1.62
N ASP A 92 -13.73 0.30 2.85
CA ASP A 92 -14.67 0.66 3.92
C ASP A 92 -15.37 1.99 3.65
N ILE A 93 -14.66 2.97 3.07
CA ILE A 93 -15.25 4.23 2.61
C ILE A 93 -16.30 3.96 1.53
N LEU A 94 -15.92 3.22 0.48
CA LEU A 94 -16.81 2.89 -0.63
C LEU A 94 -18.06 2.12 -0.15
N LEU A 95 -17.89 1.17 0.77
CA LEU A 95 -19.02 0.42 1.34
C LEU A 95 -19.96 1.29 2.15
N ARG A 96 -19.45 2.31 2.85
CA ARG A 96 -20.29 3.29 3.56
C ARG A 96 -21.07 4.14 2.56
N ASP A 97 -20.41 4.64 1.52
CA ASP A 97 -21.04 5.48 0.51
C ASP A 97 -22.13 4.73 -0.29
N MET A 98 -21.89 3.44 -0.59
CA MET A 98 -22.85 2.58 -1.28
C MET A 98 -24.03 2.13 -0.42
N ARG A 99 -23.93 2.21 0.92
CA ARG A 99 -24.97 1.69 1.81
C ARG A 99 -26.24 2.54 1.78
N ASP A 100 -26.06 3.86 1.70
CA ASP A 100 -27.14 4.83 1.85
C ASP A 100 -27.60 5.43 0.50
N SER A 101 -26.99 5.00 -0.61
CA SER A 101 -27.28 5.50 -1.96
C SER A 101 -27.57 4.36 -2.94
N PRO A 102 -28.58 4.48 -3.83
CA PRO A 102 -28.68 3.59 -4.98
C PRO A 102 -27.41 3.72 -5.83
N TYR A 103 -26.93 2.59 -6.34
CA TYR A 103 -25.76 2.51 -7.20
C TYR A 103 -26.06 1.64 -8.42
N CYS A 104 -25.40 1.92 -9.54
CA CYS A 104 -25.41 1.07 -10.72
C CYS A 104 -24.04 0.42 -10.90
N LEU A 105 -24.04 -0.85 -11.30
CA LEU A 105 -22.83 -1.56 -11.68
C LEU A 105 -22.70 -1.50 -13.21
N ILE A 106 -21.67 -0.82 -13.69
CA ILE A 106 -21.32 -0.81 -15.11
C ILE A 106 -20.28 -1.91 -15.32
N VAL A 107 -20.63 -2.90 -16.14
CA VAL A 107 -19.73 -3.99 -16.51
C VAL A 107 -19.25 -3.71 -17.93
N ASP A 108 -17.95 -3.56 -18.12
CA ASP A 108 -17.31 -3.36 -19.42
C ASP A 108 -16.71 -4.70 -19.87
N ASP A 109 -17.22 -5.27 -20.97
CA ASP A 109 -16.74 -6.54 -21.55
C ASP A 109 -15.86 -6.24 -22.77
N ARG A 110 -14.65 -5.74 -22.50
CA ARG A 110 -13.64 -5.53 -23.55
C ARG A 110 -12.90 -6.84 -23.80
N THR A 111 -13.02 -7.34 -25.01
CA THR A 111 -12.18 -8.43 -25.52
C THR A 111 -10.94 -7.84 -26.20
N ASP A 112 -9.77 -8.27 -25.73
CA ASP A 112 -8.48 -8.02 -26.37
C ASP A 112 -8.28 -9.07 -27.48
N VAL A 113 -7.75 -8.66 -28.65
CA VAL A 113 -7.55 -9.53 -29.84
C VAL A 113 -6.09 -9.85 -30.09
#